data_AF-A0A8S1MXP4-F1
#
_entry.id   AF-A0A8S1MXP4-F1
#
_cell.length_a   1.000
_cell.length_b   1.000
_cell.length_c   1.000
_cell.angle_alpha   90.00
_cell.angle_beta   90.00
_cell.angle_gamma   90.00
#
_symmetry.space_group_name_H-M   'P 1'
#
loop_
_entity.id
_entity.type
_entity.pdbx_description
1 polymer ?
#
loop_
_entity_poly.entity_id
_entity_poly.type
_entity_poly.pdbx_seq_one_letter_code
_entity_poly.pdbx_strand_id
1 'polypeptide(L)'
;MDLFFDDPAGPIETYIIPEVAAQPLMFNDAARQQFDMPILLNAAVNLVSAEQQIRRDKLKEIEEERIKLIRERDQEERIQKQQRKERAQQYLLQFQTQLKNEIEERKTANKQTQELKSQNKNEYKNSWDKVASNIELKDGQYPGGKDVTKMRQAILNKRKDLTK
;
A
#
# COMPACT_ATOMS: atom_id res chain seq x y z
N MET A 1 -2.20 -38.59 -3.55
CA MET A 1 -3.37 -37.92 -2.94
C MET A 1 -3.08 -36.43 -2.97
N ASP A 2 -3.52 -35.76 -4.04
CA ASP A 2 -4.48 -34.63 -4.01
C ASP A 2 -4.76 -34.00 -2.63
N LEU A 3 -4.89 -32.69 -2.40
CA LEU A 3 -5.04 -31.48 -3.24
C LEU A 3 -5.06 -30.29 -2.22
N PHE A 4 -5.09 -29.06 -2.72
CA PHE A 4 -5.55 -27.81 -2.05
C PHE A 4 -4.55 -27.03 -1.20
N PHE A 5 -3.82 -26.12 -1.85
CA PHE A 5 -4.07 -24.68 -1.69
C PHE A 5 -3.80 -24.00 -3.04
N ASP A 6 -4.88 -23.58 -3.70
CA ASP A 6 -4.84 -22.64 -4.82
C ASP A 6 -4.35 -21.28 -4.31
N ASP A 7 -3.12 -20.93 -4.68
CA ASP A 7 -2.60 -19.58 -4.54
C ASP A 7 -2.88 -18.86 -5.87
N PRO A 8 -3.76 -17.85 -5.95
CA PRO A 8 -4.04 -17.14 -7.20
C PRO A 8 -2.97 -16.10 -7.56
N ALA A 9 -1.86 -16.07 -6.83
CA ALA A 9 -0.72 -15.21 -7.14
C ALA A 9 0.40 -16.09 -7.71
N GLY A 10 0.42 -16.23 -9.04
CA GLY A 10 1.52 -16.87 -9.73
C GLY A 10 2.88 -16.28 -9.32
N PRO A 11 3.98 -17.02 -9.58
CA PRO A 11 5.32 -16.51 -9.31
C PRO A 11 5.45 -15.13 -9.96
N ILE A 12 5.74 -14.11 -9.16
CA ILE A 12 6.02 -12.77 -9.66
C ILE A 12 7.31 -12.91 -10.48
N GLU A 13 7.15 -13.13 -11.78
CA GLU A 13 8.20 -12.98 -12.76
C GLU A 13 8.71 -11.55 -12.57
N THR A 14 9.86 -11.43 -11.92
CA THR A 14 10.64 -10.21 -11.97
C THR A 14 11.05 -10.05 -13.42
N TYR A 15 10.25 -9.32 -14.18
CA TYR A 15 10.65 -8.79 -15.47
C TYR A 15 11.84 -7.88 -15.20
N ILE A 16 13.02 -8.46 -15.27
CA ILE A 16 14.25 -7.74 -15.53
C ILE A 16 14.01 -7.14 -16.91
N ILE A 17 13.63 -5.87 -16.93
CA ILE A 17 13.58 -5.08 -18.15
C ILE A 17 15.01 -5.17 -18.70
N PRO A 18 15.26 -5.84 -19.83
CA PRO A 18 16.58 -5.79 -20.42
C PRO A 18 16.86 -4.30 -20.67
N GLU A 19 18.05 -3.84 -20.28
CA GLU A 19 18.57 -2.56 -20.74
C GLU A 19 18.59 -2.61 -22.27
N VAL A 20 17.48 -2.21 -22.88
CA VAL A 20 17.46 -1.80 -24.26
C VAL A 20 18.28 -0.53 -24.22
N ALA A 21 19.56 -0.70 -24.52
CA ALA A 21 20.45 0.39 -24.90
C ALA A 21 19.64 1.25 -25.85
N ALA A 22 19.21 2.41 -25.35
CA ALA A 22 18.50 3.39 -26.13
C ALA A 22 19.48 3.83 -27.20
N GLN A 23 19.45 3.16 -28.34
CA GLN A 23 20.11 3.65 -29.53
C GLN A 23 19.50 5.04 -29.74
N PRO A 24 20.33 6.11 -29.79
CA PRO A 24 19.80 7.41 -30.12
C PRO A 24 19.07 7.25 -31.45
N LEU A 25 17.82 7.72 -31.50
CA LEU A 25 17.09 7.91 -32.75
C LEU A 25 17.96 8.79 -33.65
N MET A 26 18.77 8.16 -34.50
CA MET A 26 19.47 8.81 -35.58
C MET A 26 18.38 9.22 -36.56
N PHE A 27 17.86 10.44 -36.37
CA PHE A 27 17.07 11.11 -37.37
C PHE A 27 17.84 11.02 -38.69
N ASN A 28 17.23 10.40 -39.71
CA ASN A 28 17.80 10.30 -41.04
C ASN A 28 18.25 11.69 -41.54
N ASP A 29 19.55 11.93 -41.54
CA ASP A 29 20.21 13.13 -42.07
C ASP A 29 20.20 13.19 -43.62
N ALA A 30 19.50 12.27 -44.28
CA ALA A 30 19.44 12.20 -45.75
C ALA A 30 18.47 13.20 -46.41
N ALA A 31 17.74 14.02 -45.62
CA ALA A 31 16.86 15.07 -46.14
C ALA A 31 17.38 16.49 -45.87
N ARG A 32 18.60 16.65 -45.32
CA ARG A 32 19.30 17.94 -45.24
C ARG A 32 20.29 18.04 -46.39
N GLN A 33 19.78 18.21 -47.61
CA GLN A 33 20.59 18.83 -48.65
C GLN A 33 21.00 20.21 -48.12
N GLN A 34 22.30 20.39 -47.88
CA GLN A 34 22.89 21.72 -47.72
C GLN A 34 22.68 22.45 -49.04
N PHE A 35 21.63 23.26 -49.12
CA PHE A 35 21.58 24.36 -50.05
C PHE A 35 22.63 25.38 -49.57
N ASP A 36 23.87 25.20 -50.00
CA ASP A 36 24.89 26.25 -49.98
C ASP A 36 24.48 27.30 -51.01
N MET A 37 23.52 28.13 -50.61
CA MET A 37 23.38 29.45 -51.21
C MET A 37 24.60 30.25 -50.75
N PRO A 38 25.42 30.82 -51.66
CA PRO A 38 26.42 31.78 -51.25
C PRO A 38 25.67 32.96 -50.64
N ILE A 39 25.64 33.01 -49.31
CA ILE A 39 25.22 34.21 -48.59
C ILE A 39 26.27 35.24 -48.96
N LEU A 40 25.95 36.06 -49.96
CA LEU A 40 26.66 37.30 -50.24
C LEU A 40 26.83 37.99 -48.90
N LEU A 41 28.09 38.09 -48.48
CA LEU A 41 28.53 38.74 -47.26
C LEU A 41 28.39 40.25 -47.46
N ASN A 42 27.16 40.70 -47.76
CA ASN A 42 26.75 42.05 -47.50
C ASN A 42 26.65 42.12 -45.98
N ALA A 43 27.76 42.50 -45.36
CA ALA A 43 27.80 43.11 -44.06
C ALA A 43 26.92 44.36 -44.10
N ALA A 44 25.59 44.16 -44.14
CA ALA A 44 24.64 45.14 -43.69
C ALA A 44 24.87 45.23 -42.20
N VAL A 45 25.81 46.11 -41.83
CA VAL A 45 25.79 46.79 -40.55
C VAL A 45 24.42 47.45 -40.50
N ASN A 46 23.42 46.71 -40.01
CA ASN A 46 22.13 47.25 -39.69
C ASN A 46 22.43 48.27 -38.59
N LEU A 47 22.60 49.52 -38.99
CA LEU A 47 22.43 50.68 -38.14
C LEU A 47 20.97 50.67 -37.70
N VAL A 48 20.65 49.76 -36.78
CA VAL A 48 19.37 49.69 -36.09
C VAL A 48 19.24 51.05 -35.44
N SER A 49 18.27 51.85 -35.87
CA SER A 49 17.97 53.15 -35.27
C SER A 49 17.92 53.00 -33.75
N ALA A 50 18.43 53.97 -33.00
CA ALA A 50 18.46 53.92 -31.53
C ALA A 50 17.07 53.57 -30.94
N GLU A 51 15.99 54.00 -31.60
CA GLU A 51 14.62 53.67 -31.25
C GLU A 51 14.28 52.17 -31.39
N GLN A 52 14.81 51.50 -32.41
CA GLN A 52 14.62 50.06 -32.62
C GLN A 52 15.45 49.22 -31.63
N GLN A 53 16.60 49.71 -31.18
CA GLN A 53 17.38 49.08 -30.10
C GLN A 53 16.61 49.14 -28.78
N ILE A 54 16.11 50.33 -28.41
CA ILE A 54 15.26 50.51 -27.21
C ILE A 54 14.03 49.58 -27.24
N ARG A 55 13.39 49.43 -28.41
CA ARG A 55 12.24 48.53 -28.54
C ARG A 55 12.63 47.06 -28.38
N ARG A 56 13.79 46.64 -28.87
CA ARG A 56 14.30 45.28 -28.71
C ARG A 56 14.65 44.98 -27.26
N ASP A 57 15.27 45.92 -26.55
CA ASP A 57 15.67 45.72 -25.16
C ASP A 57 14.45 45.63 -24.24
N LYS A 58 13.43 46.47 -24.46
CA LYS A 58 12.13 46.35 -23.75
C LYS A 58 11.44 44.98 -23.98
N LEU A 59 11.51 44.45 -25.20
CA LEU A 59 10.94 43.12 -25.49
C LEU A 59 11.74 42.00 -24.80
N LYS A 60 13.07 42.14 -24.71
CA LYS A 60 13.89 41.19 -23.96
C LYS A 60 13.57 41.22 -22.48
N GLU A 61 13.42 42.40 -21.87
CA GLU A 61 13.05 42.53 -20.46
C GLU A 61 11.73 41.81 -20.16
N ILE A 62 10.70 42.00 -21.00
CA ILE A 62 9.40 41.33 -20.85
C ILE A 62 9.52 39.80 -21.00
N GLU A 63 10.32 39.32 -21.95
CA GLU A 63 10.55 37.89 -22.15
C GLU A 63 11.32 37.28 -20.96
N GLU A 64 12.32 37.99 -20.43
CA GLU A 64 13.08 37.57 -19.26
C GLU A 64 12.21 37.48 -18.00
N GLU A 65 11.31 38.44 -17.78
CA GLU A 65 10.33 38.39 -16.69
C GLU A 65 9.40 37.18 -16.84
N ARG A 66 8.91 36.91 -18.06
CA ARG A 66 8.08 35.74 -18.34
C ARG A 66 8.83 34.43 -18.06
N ILE A 67 10.09 34.33 -18.47
CA ILE A 67 10.93 33.15 -18.22
C ILE A 67 11.18 32.96 -16.73
N LYS A 68 11.39 34.04 -15.97
CA LYS A 68 11.55 33.99 -14.50
C LYS A 68 10.29 33.43 -13.84
N LEU A 69 9.11 33.93 -14.21
CA LEU A 69 7.83 33.44 -13.68
C LEU A 69 7.59 31.95 -13.99
N ILE A 70 7.95 31.49 -15.19
CA ILE A 70 7.85 30.08 -15.56
C ILE A 70 8.81 29.24 -14.70
N ARG A 71 10.05 29.70 -14.52
CA ARG A 71 11.05 29.00 -13.71
C ARG A 71 10.63 28.90 -12.24
N GLU A 72 10.07 29.96 -11.68
CA GLU A 72 9.54 29.96 -10.31
C GLU A 72 8.41 28.93 -10.15
N ARG A 73 7.44 28.94 -11.08
CA ARG A 73 6.35 27.94 -11.09
C ARG A 73 6.87 26.51 -11.18
N ASP A 74 7.85 26.25 -12.06
CA ASP A 74 8.45 24.93 -12.22
C ASP A 74 9.17 24.47 -10.94
N GLN A 75 9.84 25.39 -10.24
CA GLN A 75 10.49 25.10 -8.96
C GLN A 75 9.47 24.78 -7.88
N GLU A 76 8.41 25.57 -7.76
CA GLU A 76 7.31 25.33 -6.82
C GLU A 76 6.65 23.97 -7.08
N GLU A 77 6.38 23.63 -8.35
CA GLU A 77 5.78 22.33 -8.70
C GLU A 77 6.70 21.17 -8.31
N ARG A 78 8.01 21.29 -8.53
CA ARG A 78 8.99 20.28 -8.11
C ARG A 78 8.99 20.10 -6.59
N ILE A 79 8.99 21.19 -5.83
CA ILE A 79 8.96 21.16 -4.37
C ILE A 79 7.66 20.49 -3.89
N GLN A 80 6.51 20.87 -4.45
CA GLN A 80 5.23 20.27 -4.09
C GLN A 80 5.19 18.77 -4.42
N LYS A 81 5.71 18.36 -5.58
CA LYS A 81 5.81 16.93 -5.96
C LYS A 81 6.67 16.16 -4.97
N GLN A 82 7.81 16.73 -4.56
CA GLN A 82 8.68 16.12 -3.57
C GLN A 82 7.99 15.99 -2.21
N GLN A 83 7.35 17.05 -1.71
CA GLN A 83 6.61 17.01 -0.45
C GLN A 83 5.48 15.98 -0.47
N ARG A 84 4.75 15.86 -1.59
CA ARG A 84 3.71 14.82 -1.74
C ARG A 84 4.29 13.42 -1.67
N LYS A 85 5.44 13.17 -2.30
CA LYS A 85 6.13 11.88 -2.24
C LYS A 85 6.58 11.56 -0.82
N GLU A 86 7.20 12.51 -0.13
CA GLU A 86 7.66 12.34 1.26
C GLU A 86 6.49 12.05 2.20
N ARG A 87 5.38 12.80 2.10
CA ARG A 87 4.16 12.54 2.89
C ARG A 87 3.57 11.16 2.61
N ALA A 88 3.53 10.74 1.34
CA ALA A 88 3.04 9.41 0.98
C ALA A 88 3.91 8.30 1.57
N GLN A 89 5.24 8.46 1.56
CA GLN A 89 6.17 7.52 2.17
C GLN A 89 6.01 7.48 3.69
N GLN A 90 5.88 8.63 4.35
CA GLN A 90 5.63 8.71 5.79
C GLN A 90 4.32 8.01 6.16
N TYR A 91 3.24 8.26 5.42
CA TYR A 91 1.96 7.61 5.62
C TYR A 91 2.06 6.09 5.46
N LEU A 92 2.73 5.62 4.41
CA LEU A 92 2.93 4.19 4.16
C LEU A 92 3.72 3.53 5.31
N LEU A 93 4.77 4.18 5.80
CA LEU A 93 5.56 3.67 6.92
C LEU A 93 4.74 3.62 8.21
N GLN A 94 3.97 4.67 8.51
CA GLN A 94 3.08 4.68 9.67
C GLN A 94 2.03 3.57 9.59
N PHE A 95 1.41 3.39 8.42
CA PHE A 95 0.42 2.34 8.20
C PHE A 95 1.02 0.94 8.39
N GLN A 96 2.21 0.68 7.86
CA GLN A 96 2.89 -0.60 8.06
C GLN A 96 3.22 -0.85 9.54
N THR A 97 3.67 0.17 10.27
CA THR A 97 3.94 0.03 11.70
C THR A 97 2.67 -0.23 12.50
N GLN A 98 1.58 0.49 12.20
CA GLN A 98 0.27 0.27 12.84
C GLN A 98 -0.23 -1.15 12.59
N LEU A 99 -0.16 -1.64 11.35
CA LEU A 99 -0.55 -3.01 11.01
C LEU A 99 0.29 -4.05 11.77
N LYS A 100 1.61 -3.87 11.85
CA LYS A 100 2.48 -4.78 12.58
C LYS A 100 2.10 -4.83 14.06
N ASN A 101 1.90 -3.67 14.67
CA ASN A 101 1.49 -3.57 16.08
C ASN A 101 0.13 -4.24 16.30
N GLU A 102 -0.87 -3.98 15.46
CA GLU A 102 -2.18 -4.63 15.58
C GLU A 102 -2.10 -6.15 15.44
N ILE A 103 -1.26 -6.66 14.52
CA ILE A 103 -1.05 -8.10 14.36
C ILE A 103 -0.39 -8.68 15.62
N GLU A 104 0.61 -8.00 16.18
CA GLU A 104 1.28 -8.42 17.41
C GLU A 104 0.34 -8.41 18.61
N GLU A 105 -0.47 -7.36 18.76
CA GLU A 105 -1.51 -7.26 19.80
C GLU A 105 -2.54 -8.40 19.66
N ARG A 106 -3.00 -8.69 18.45
CA ARG A 106 -3.91 -9.83 18.22
C ARG A 106 -3.24 -11.16 18.54
N LYS A 107 -1.96 -11.33 18.18
CA LYS A 107 -1.21 -12.56 18.50
C LYS A 107 -1.05 -12.73 20.00
N THR A 108 -0.70 -11.68 20.74
CA THR A 108 -0.54 -11.74 22.20
C THR A 108 -1.87 -11.98 22.89
N ALA A 109 -2.94 -11.30 22.48
CA ALA A 109 -4.29 -11.53 23.02
C ALA A 109 -4.79 -12.97 22.77
N ASN A 110 -4.56 -13.50 21.55
CA ASN A 110 -4.90 -14.88 21.24
C ASN A 110 -4.08 -15.88 22.06
N LYS A 111 -2.78 -15.61 22.24
CA LYS A 111 -1.91 -16.45 23.08
C LYS A 111 -2.38 -16.45 24.53
N GLN A 112 -2.67 -15.28 25.11
CA GLN A 112 -3.21 -15.17 26.46
C GLN A 112 -4.55 -15.90 26.60
N THR A 113 -5.44 -15.76 25.61
CA THR A 113 -6.72 -16.49 25.60
C THR A 113 -6.50 -18.00 25.54
N GLN A 114 -5.52 -18.47 24.77
CA GLN A 114 -5.17 -19.89 24.68
C GLN A 114 -4.56 -20.41 25.99
N GLU A 115 -3.71 -19.62 26.65
CA GLU A 115 -3.13 -19.92 27.97
C GLU A 115 -4.20 -19.98 29.06
N LEU A 116 -5.15 -19.04 29.09
CA LEU A 116 -6.29 -19.09 30.01
C LEU A 116 -7.16 -20.34 29.74
N LYS A 117 -7.44 -20.64 28.47
CA LYS A 117 -8.17 -21.86 28.10
C LYS A 117 -7.42 -23.13 28.49
N SER A 118 -6.09 -23.15 28.42
CA SER A 118 -5.31 -24.32 28.83
C SER A 118 -5.21 -24.46 30.34
N GLN A 119 -5.13 -23.36 31.10
CA GLN A 119 -5.21 -23.37 32.56
C GLN A 119 -6.57 -23.92 33.03
N ASN A 120 -7.67 -23.47 32.43
CA ASN A 120 -9.02 -23.94 32.76
C ASN A 120 -9.25 -25.42 32.37
N LYS A 121 -8.41 -26.03 31.52
CA LYS A 121 -8.50 -27.48 31.24
C LYS A 121 -8.08 -28.33 32.45
N ASN A 122 -7.18 -27.82 33.29
CA ASN A 122 -6.70 -28.51 34.49
C ASN A 122 -7.57 -28.26 35.73
N GLU A 123 -8.55 -27.36 35.62
CA GLU A 123 -9.44 -26.99 36.73
C GLU A 123 -10.47 -28.10 37.06
N TYR A 124 -10.82 -28.92 36.07
CA TYR A 124 -11.77 -30.02 36.24
C TYR A 124 -11.06 -31.29 36.71
N LYS A 125 -11.24 -31.64 37.99
CA LYS A 125 -10.72 -32.89 38.58
C LYS A 125 -11.41 -34.15 38.03
N ASN A 126 -12.64 -34.03 37.54
CA ASN A 126 -13.43 -35.12 36.96
C ASN A 126 -13.97 -34.73 35.57
N SER A 127 -13.85 -35.65 34.61
CA SER A 127 -14.39 -35.51 33.25
C SER A 127 -15.88 -35.18 33.22
N TRP A 128 -16.66 -35.65 34.20
CA TRP A 128 -18.09 -35.36 34.30
C TRP A 128 -18.42 -33.95 34.78
N ASP A 129 -17.52 -33.28 35.51
CA ASP A 129 -17.70 -31.87 35.87
C ASP A 129 -17.58 -30.98 34.63
N LYS A 130 -16.63 -31.32 33.74
CA LYS A 130 -16.48 -30.66 32.43
C LYS A 130 -17.66 -30.91 31.51
N VAL A 131 -18.25 -32.11 31.53
CA VAL A 131 -19.44 -32.43 30.74
C VAL A 131 -20.65 -31.66 31.28
N ALA A 132 -20.84 -31.63 32.60
CA ALA A 132 -21.93 -30.88 33.21
C ALA A 132 -21.82 -29.37 32.97
N SER A 133 -20.64 -28.76 33.07
CA SER A 133 -20.46 -27.32 32.81
C SER A 133 -20.71 -26.93 31.35
N ASN A 134 -20.36 -27.80 30.40
CA ASN A 134 -20.67 -27.58 28.98
C ASN A 134 -22.15 -27.83 28.64
N ILE A 135 -22.87 -28.60 29.46
CA ILE A 135 -24.27 -28.99 29.24
C ILE A 135 -25.25 -28.17 30.08
N GLU A 136 -24.77 -27.26 30.95
CA GLU A 136 -25.57 -26.27 31.69
C GLU A 136 -26.20 -25.22 30.73
N LEU A 137 -27.01 -25.71 29.80
CA LEU A 137 -28.09 -24.98 29.18
C LEU A 137 -29.10 -24.72 30.28
N LYS A 138 -29.37 -23.45 30.56
CA LYS A 138 -30.51 -23.07 31.42
C LYS A 138 -31.79 -23.74 30.89
N ASP A 139 -32.76 -24.01 31.75
CA ASP A 139 -34.07 -24.51 31.31
C ASP A 139 -34.64 -23.54 30.25
N GLY A 140 -34.87 -24.04 29.03
CA GLY A 140 -35.29 -23.25 27.87
C GLY A 140 -34.20 -22.81 26.87
N GLN A 141 -32.90 -23.02 27.13
CA GLN A 141 -31.81 -22.63 26.21
C GLN A 141 -31.43 -23.68 25.16
N TYR A 142 -32.05 -24.86 25.18
CA TYR A 142 -31.73 -25.88 24.18
C TYR A 142 -32.32 -25.48 22.82
N PRO A 143 -31.51 -25.30 21.76
CA PRO A 143 -32.01 -24.85 20.45
C PRO A 143 -32.77 -25.95 19.69
N GLY A 144 -32.75 -27.20 20.17
CA GLY A 144 -33.43 -28.32 19.52
C GLY A 144 -34.87 -28.52 20.00
N GLY A 145 -35.74 -29.06 19.15
CA GLY A 145 -37.15 -29.31 19.46
C GLY A 145 -37.45 -30.56 20.30
N LYS A 146 -36.42 -31.28 20.78
CA LYS A 146 -36.58 -32.48 21.62
C LYS A 146 -36.41 -32.13 23.10
N ASP A 147 -37.23 -32.73 23.95
CA ASP A 147 -37.09 -32.60 25.40
C ASP A 147 -35.82 -33.32 25.90
N VAL A 148 -34.88 -32.54 26.40
CA VAL A 148 -33.59 -33.00 26.93
C VAL A 148 -33.55 -33.05 28.46
N THR A 149 -34.68 -32.83 29.14
CA THR A 149 -34.73 -32.73 30.61
C THR A 149 -34.29 -34.01 31.31
N LYS A 150 -34.74 -35.18 30.84
CA LYS A 150 -34.32 -36.49 31.42
C LYS A 150 -32.83 -36.76 31.20
N MET A 151 -32.29 -36.36 30.05
CA MET A 151 -30.87 -36.49 29.74
C MET A 151 -30.03 -35.61 30.67
N ARG A 152 -30.45 -34.37 30.93
CA ARG A 152 -29.80 -33.47 31.91
C ARG A 152 -29.74 -34.10 33.30
N GLN A 153 -30.87 -34.63 33.78
CA GLN A 153 -30.94 -35.32 35.07
C GLN A 153 -29.99 -36.52 35.14
N ALA A 154 -29.92 -37.34 34.09
CA ALA A 154 -29.02 -38.49 34.05
C ALA A 154 -27.54 -38.08 34.16
N ILE A 155 -27.15 -37.00 33.46
CA ILE A 155 -25.77 -36.47 33.48
C ILE A 155 -25.42 -35.88 34.85
N LEU A 156 -26.33 -35.11 35.46
CA LEU A 156 -26.13 -34.55 36.81
C LEU A 156 -26.05 -35.63 37.88
N ASN A 157 -26.83 -36.71 37.74
CA ASN A 157 -26.77 -37.84 38.66
C ASN A 157 -25.44 -38.60 38.51
N LYS A 158 -24.94 -38.81 37.29
CA LYS A 158 -23.61 -39.42 37.10
C LYS A 158 -22.45 -38.59 37.62
N ARG A 159 -22.56 -37.26 37.58
CA ARG A 159 -21.61 -36.38 38.27
C ARG A 159 -21.58 -36.66 39.77
N LYS A 160 -22.75 -36.73 40.42
CA LYS A 160 -22.87 -36.98 41.87
C LYS A 160 -22.38 -38.36 42.29
N ASP A 161 -22.64 -39.39 41.48
CA ASP A 161 -22.20 -40.76 41.75
C ASP A 161 -20.68 -40.89 41.83
N LEU A 162 -19.94 -40.12 41.01
CA LEU A 162 -18.48 -40.17 40.93
C LEU A 162 -17.77 -39.27 41.96
N THR A 163 -18.52 -38.48 42.71
CA THR A 163 -18.03 -37.63 43.80
C THR A 163 -18.26 -38.22 45.20
N LYS A 164 -18.97 -39.34 45.31
CA LYS A 164 -19.12 -40.12 46.54
C LYS A 164 -17.96 -41.11 46.70
#